data_AF-A0A960HSL1-F1
#
_entry.id   AF-A0A960HSL1-F1
#
_cell.length_a   1.000
_cell.length_b   1.000
_cell.length_c   1.000
_cell.angle_alpha   90.00
_cell.angle_beta   90.00
_cell.angle_gamma   90.00
#
_symmetry.space_group_name_H-M   'P 1'
#
loop_
_entity.id
_entity.type
_entity.pdbx_description
1 polymer ?
#
loop_
_entity_poly.entity_id
_entity_poly.type
_entity_poly.pdbx_seq_one_letter_code
_entity_poly.pdbx_strand_id
1 'polypeptide(L)'
;LSEVAAVHHTWAELAPHLPPVPVALFVAHERAIRGESIPAADLAGLPPVLDIPAALRPWEPDYPASTYSDAGADHPEPDSIDGGFHDVSLRGIDVEVIDDDATELAVRQLVDAWTTSSTGRAEVVCVEGTHLDALAALGVRSARVGDISATDALARIAWAGASGGAHGRRRGMASGRFSMWWLLGALGDLHDDWPPTDADVAELLAELRWYRWDAHEPPGGWRLQLLVENETEGVAWAINATDIA
;
A
#
# COMPACT_ATOMS: atom_id res chain seq x y z
N LEU A 1 5.68 -7.81 -17.78
CA LEU A 1 5.17 -6.87 -16.76
C LEU A 1 5.39 -5.46 -17.28
N SER A 2 4.48 -4.53 -16.98
CA SER A 2 4.65 -3.10 -17.34
C SER A 2 5.98 -2.55 -16.80
N GLU A 3 6.39 -2.97 -15.61
CA GLU A 3 7.67 -2.60 -14.99
C GLU A 3 8.89 -2.90 -15.87
N VAL A 4 8.91 -4.06 -16.54
CA VAL A 4 10.05 -4.46 -17.37
C VAL A 4 10.25 -3.51 -18.55
N ALA A 5 9.17 -3.17 -19.26
CA ALA A 5 9.23 -2.21 -20.35
C ALA A 5 9.62 -0.82 -19.82
N ALA A 6 9.04 -0.43 -18.69
CA ALA A 6 9.25 0.85 -18.06
C ALA A 6 10.65 1.03 -17.43
N VAL A 7 11.44 -0.02 -17.23
CA VAL A 7 12.82 0.11 -16.71
C VAL A 7 13.80 0.54 -17.79
N HIS A 8 13.62 0.08 -19.03
CA HIS A 8 14.61 0.26 -20.10
C HIS A 8 14.26 1.34 -21.13
N HIS A 9 13.02 1.82 -21.12
CA HIS A 9 12.52 2.76 -22.13
C HIS A 9 11.72 3.89 -21.49
N THR A 10 11.77 5.06 -22.12
CA THR A 10 10.92 6.22 -21.83
C THR A 10 9.51 6.03 -22.36
N TRP A 11 8.56 6.86 -21.92
CA TRP A 11 7.21 6.86 -22.48
C TRP A 11 7.23 7.17 -23.98
N ALA A 12 8.02 8.16 -24.40
CA ALA A 12 8.11 8.56 -25.81
C ALA A 12 8.60 7.42 -26.74
N GLU A 13 9.48 6.54 -26.23
CA GLU A 13 9.94 5.36 -26.96
C GLU A 13 8.89 4.24 -26.98
N LEU A 14 8.12 4.08 -25.91
CA LEU A 14 7.13 3.00 -25.77
C LEU A 14 5.80 3.32 -26.45
N ALA A 15 5.30 4.56 -26.32
CA ALA A 15 3.97 4.97 -26.74
C ALA A 15 3.63 4.61 -28.20
N PRO A 16 4.53 4.78 -29.21
CA PRO A 16 4.26 4.38 -30.59
C PRO A 16 4.04 2.86 -30.79
N HIS A 17 4.46 2.04 -29.82
CA HIS A 17 4.39 0.59 -29.86
C HIS A 17 3.31 0.01 -28.92
N LEU A 18 2.66 0.85 -28.11
CA LEU A 18 1.63 0.42 -27.18
C LEU A 18 0.24 0.63 -27.80
N PRO A 19 -0.56 -0.43 -27.98
CA PRO A 19 -1.96 -0.26 -28.36
C PRO A 19 -2.74 0.43 -27.22
N PRO A 20 -3.81 1.19 -27.52
CA PRO A 20 -4.63 1.91 -26.53
C PRO A 20 -5.52 0.94 -25.73
N VAL A 21 -4.90 0.08 -24.95
CA VAL A 21 -5.52 -0.94 -24.09
C VAL A 21 -4.98 -0.79 -22.66
N PRO A 22 -5.61 -1.38 -21.63
CA PRO A 22 -5.27 -1.13 -20.23
C PRO A 22 -3.78 -1.15 -19.90
N VAL A 23 -3.01 -2.11 -20.44
CA VAL A 23 -1.58 -2.26 -20.17
C VAL A 23 -0.75 -1.01 -20.50
N ALA A 24 -1.18 -0.19 -21.48
CA ALA A 24 -0.48 1.05 -21.83
C ALA A 24 -0.55 2.07 -20.68
N LEU A 25 -1.69 2.17 -19.99
CA LEU A 25 -1.83 3.05 -18.84
C LEU A 25 -0.95 2.55 -17.67
N PHE A 26 -0.90 1.24 -17.42
CA PHE A 26 0.03 0.68 -16.43
C PHE A 26 1.48 1.08 -16.73
N VAL A 27 1.92 1.00 -17.99
CA VAL A 27 3.27 1.45 -18.39
C VAL A 27 3.47 2.95 -18.12
N ALA A 28 2.48 3.80 -18.40
CA ALA A 28 2.57 5.23 -18.08
C ALA A 28 2.75 5.48 -16.57
N HIS A 29 1.97 4.80 -15.72
CA HIS A 29 2.16 4.89 -14.26
C HIS A 29 3.53 4.40 -13.82
N GLU A 30 4.03 3.30 -14.37
CA GLU A 30 5.38 2.79 -14.06
C GLU A 30 6.48 3.79 -14.43
N ARG A 31 6.31 4.55 -15.52
CA ARG A 31 7.23 5.62 -15.91
C ARG A 31 7.12 6.84 -15.02
N ALA A 32 5.90 7.25 -14.65
CA ALA A 32 5.67 8.33 -13.70
C ALA A 32 6.29 8.03 -12.33
N ILE A 33 6.14 6.80 -11.83
CA ILE A 33 6.76 6.31 -10.59
C ILE A 33 8.31 6.38 -10.66
N ARG A 34 8.88 6.26 -11.86
CA ARG A 34 10.31 6.42 -12.13
C ARG A 34 10.73 7.87 -12.44
N GLY A 35 9.85 8.84 -12.19
CA GLY A 35 10.12 10.27 -12.30
C GLY A 35 9.90 10.88 -13.68
N GLU A 36 9.34 10.14 -14.64
CA GLU A 36 9.01 10.71 -15.95
C GLU A 36 7.72 11.52 -15.91
N SER A 37 7.77 12.77 -16.35
CA SER A 37 6.57 13.59 -16.55
C SER A 37 5.97 13.29 -17.92
N ILE A 38 4.73 12.77 -17.92
CA ILE A 38 4.01 12.39 -19.14
C ILE A 38 2.89 13.42 -19.40
N PRO A 39 2.83 14.05 -20.59
CA PRO A 39 1.75 14.96 -20.92
C PRO A 39 0.37 14.29 -20.85
N ALA A 40 -0.60 14.93 -20.21
CA ALA A 40 -1.97 14.39 -20.11
C ALA A 40 -2.62 14.13 -21.49
N ALA A 41 -2.23 14.90 -22.52
CA ALA A 41 -2.69 14.71 -23.88
C ALA A 41 -2.28 13.35 -24.48
N ASP A 42 -1.12 12.81 -24.07
CA ASP A 42 -0.62 11.51 -24.53
C ASP A 42 -1.40 10.34 -23.92
N LEU A 43 -2.11 10.59 -22.81
CA LEU A 43 -2.86 9.60 -22.06
C LEU A 43 -4.37 9.66 -22.33
N ALA A 44 -4.87 10.75 -22.92
CA ALA A 44 -6.31 11.00 -23.10
C ALA A 44 -7.04 9.92 -23.92
N GLY A 45 -6.33 9.16 -24.75
CA GLY A 45 -6.88 8.06 -25.54
C GLY A 45 -6.79 6.67 -24.90
N LEU A 46 -6.22 6.56 -23.70
CA LEU A 46 -6.04 5.29 -23.01
C LEU A 46 -7.26 4.96 -22.14
N PRO A 47 -7.63 3.67 -21.97
CA PRO A 47 -8.67 3.27 -21.04
C PRO A 47 -8.31 3.67 -19.60
N PRO A 48 -9.18 4.39 -18.87
CA PRO A 48 -8.95 4.76 -17.48
C PRO A 48 -9.21 3.52 -16.61
N VAL A 49 -8.16 2.72 -16.37
CA VAL A 49 -8.22 1.50 -15.55
C VAL A 49 -7.56 1.65 -14.18
N LEU A 50 -6.72 2.68 -14.06
CA LEU A 50 -6.18 3.16 -12.80
C LEU A 50 -6.71 4.59 -12.71
N ASP A 51 -7.87 4.76 -12.09
CA ASP A 51 -8.64 6.00 -12.10
C ASP A 51 -8.03 7.09 -11.20
N ILE A 52 -6.71 7.26 -11.29
CA ILE A 52 -5.88 8.25 -10.58
C ILE A 52 -4.90 8.87 -11.58
N PRO A 53 -4.37 10.08 -11.34
CA PRO A 53 -3.41 10.70 -12.26
C PRO A 53 -2.15 9.84 -12.45
N ALA A 54 -1.68 9.70 -13.70
CA ALA A 54 -0.38 9.11 -14.04
C ALA A 54 0.77 10.11 -13.87
N ALA A 55 0.76 10.80 -12.73
CA ALA A 55 1.79 11.71 -12.27
C ALA A 55 1.85 11.60 -10.75
N LEU A 56 3.06 11.53 -10.19
CA LEU A 56 3.24 11.49 -8.73
C LEU A 56 2.77 12.80 -8.10
N ARG A 57 2.10 12.68 -6.95
CA ARG A 57 1.65 13.80 -6.13
C ARG A 57 2.64 14.09 -5.01
N PRO A 58 2.66 15.32 -4.45
CA PRO A 58 3.65 15.72 -3.46
C PRO A 58 3.64 14.90 -2.15
N TRP A 59 2.50 14.30 -1.82
CA TRP A 59 2.32 13.48 -0.61
C TRP A 59 2.70 12.01 -0.82
N GLU A 60 2.87 11.57 -2.07
CA GLU A 60 3.20 10.19 -2.36
C GLU A 60 4.63 9.85 -1.93
N PRO A 61 4.90 8.58 -1.56
CA PRO A 61 6.23 8.18 -1.15
C PRO A 61 7.18 8.01 -2.33
N ASP A 62 8.48 7.97 -2.02
CA ASP A 62 9.47 7.38 -2.92
C ASP A 62 9.20 5.87 -3.00
N TYR A 63 8.62 5.43 -4.11
CA TYR A 63 8.24 4.04 -4.27
C TYR A 63 9.47 3.13 -4.41
N PRO A 64 9.49 1.97 -3.73
CA PRO A 64 10.54 0.95 -3.90
C PRO A 64 10.40 0.24 -5.27
N ALA A 65 10.84 0.93 -6.31
CA ALA A 65 10.71 0.47 -7.69
C ALA A 65 11.61 -0.72 -7.98
N SER A 66 11.05 -1.74 -8.64
CA SER A 66 11.81 -2.91 -9.05
C SER A 66 12.71 -2.64 -10.26
N THR A 67 13.86 -3.30 -10.27
CA THR A 67 14.80 -3.31 -11.40
C THR A 67 14.87 -4.69 -12.04
N TYR A 68 15.17 -4.72 -13.33
CA TYR A 68 15.23 -5.95 -14.12
C TYR A 68 16.51 -5.95 -14.95
N SER A 69 17.15 -7.11 -15.03
CA SER A 69 18.35 -7.35 -15.80
C SER A 69 18.35 -8.77 -16.36
N ASP A 70 19.31 -9.08 -17.23
CA ASP A 70 19.52 -10.45 -17.73
C ASP A 70 19.86 -11.44 -16.60
N ALA A 71 20.41 -10.94 -15.47
CA ALA A 71 20.77 -11.74 -14.31
C ALA A 71 19.60 -12.03 -13.36
N GLY A 72 18.45 -11.38 -13.55
CA GLY A 72 17.28 -11.51 -12.68
C GLY A 72 16.60 -10.17 -12.40
N ALA A 73 15.66 -10.22 -11.45
CA ALA A 73 14.93 -9.05 -10.98
C ALA A 73 15.29 -8.77 -9.52
N ASP A 74 15.38 -7.49 -9.18
CA ASP A 74 15.52 -7.02 -7.81
C ASP A 74 14.27 -6.24 -7.40
N HIS A 75 13.77 -6.56 -6.21
CA HIS A 75 12.51 -6.08 -5.67
C HIS A 75 12.78 -5.49 -4.29
N PRO A 76 13.40 -4.29 -4.20
CA PRO A 76 13.80 -3.72 -2.92
C PRO A 76 12.58 -3.57 -2.01
N GLU A 77 12.75 -3.91 -0.75
CA GLU A 77 11.74 -3.68 0.28
C GLU A 77 11.86 -2.25 0.80
N PRO A 78 10.78 -1.63 1.31
CA PRO A 78 10.89 -0.41 2.08
C PRO A 78 11.81 -0.61 3.30
N ASP A 79 12.71 0.36 3.53
CA ASP A 79 13.73 0.32 4.59
C ASP A 79 13.15 0.04 5.98
N SER A 80 13.98 -0.48 6.89
CA SER A 80 13.57 -0.72 8.28
C SER A 80 13.28 0.57 9.05
N ILE A 81 12.45 0.48 10.10
CA ILE A 81 12.01 1.61 10.93
C ILE A 81 13.20 2.35 11.56
N ASP A 82 13.30 3.65 11.33
CA ASP A 82 14.19 4.54 12.05
C ASP A 82 13.61 4.82 13.45
N GLY A 83 14.31 4.41 14.50
CA GLY A 83 13.84 4.50 15.90
C GLY A 83 13.57 3.15 16.56
N GLY A 84 13.44 2.10 15.75
CA GLY A 84 13.31 0.72 16.21
C GLY A 84 11.97 0.42 16.87
N PHE A 85 11.93 -0.76 17.48
CA PHE A 85 10.74 -1.30 18.12
C PHE A 85 10.84 -1.21 19.64
N HIS A 86 9.71 -0.98 20.31
CA HIS A 86 9.58 -1.17 21.75
C HIS A 86 8.52 -2.23 22.07
N ASP A 87 8.73 -2.97 23.15
CA ASP A 87 7.82 -4.03 23.57
C ASP A 87 6.54 -3.45 24.18
N VAL A 88 5.40 -4.00 23.78
CA VAL A 88 4.08 -3.70 24.33
C VAL A 88 3.41 -4.99 24.81
N SER A 89 2.77 -4.91 25.97
CA SER A 89 1.91 -5.98 26.49
C SER A 89 0.47 -5.51 26.43
N LEU A 90 -0.33 -6.24 25.66
CA LEU A 90 -1.71 -5.92 25.37
C LEU A 90 -2.58 -6.72 26.34
N ARG A 91 -3.46 -6.02 27.05
CA ARG A 91 -4.47 -6.64 27.89
C ARG A 91 -5.73 -6.79 27.05
N GLY A 92 -6.47 -7.88 27.25
CA GLY A 92 -7.82 -7.99 26.69
C GLY A 92 -8.67 -6.88 27.30
N ILE A 93 -8.91 -5.84 26.53
CA ILE A 93 -9.85 -4.77 26.84
C ILE A 93 -11.11 -5.09 26.04
N ASP A 94 -12.28 -4.92 26.66
CA ASP A 94 -13.54 -4.91 25.92
C ASP A 94 -13.58 -3.59 25.13
N VAL A 95 -13.04 -3.61 23.91
CA VAL A 95 -13.04 -2.48 22.99
C VAL A 95 -14.18 -2.68 21.99
N GLU A 96 -14.89 -1.60 21.65
CA GLU A 96 -15.90 -1.63 20.61
C GLU A 96 -15.24 -1.78 19.24
N VAL A 97 -15.48 -2.91 18.58
CA VAL A 97 -15.07 -3.16 17.20
C VAL A 97 -16.09 -2.52 16.28
N ILE A 98 -15.60 -1.66 15.38
CA ILE A 98 -16.41 -0.97 14.37
C ILE A 98 -16.41 -1.81 13.10
N ASP A 99 -17.59 -1.88 12.47
CA ASP A 99 -17.72 -2.45 11.14
C ASP A 99 -17.27 -1.42 10.09
N ASP A 100 -16.08 -1.63 9.51
CA ASP A 100 -15.51 -0.80 8.46
C ASP A 100 -15.25 -1.66 7.21
N ASP A 101 -16.36 -1.99 6.55
CA ASP A 101 -16.40 -2.76 5.30
C ASP A 101 -15.51 -2.15 4.20
N ALA A 102 -15.38 -0.82 4.17
CA ALA A 102 -14.61 -0.12 3.13
C ALA A 102 -13.11 -0.38 3.30
N THR A 103 -12.58 -0.23 4.52
CA THR A 103 -11.17 -0.50 4.82
C THR A 103 -10.86 -1.99 4.73
N GLU A 104 -11.75 -2.87 5.22
CA GLU A 104 -11.58 -4.32 5.07
C GLU A 104 -11.49 -4.72 3.59
N LEU A 105 -12.42 -4.23 2.76
CA LEU A 105 -12.43 -4.50 1.33
C LEU A 105 -11.17 -3.98 0.64
N ALA A 106 -10.73 -2.77 0.98
CA ALA A 106 -9.54 -2.16 0.39
C ALA A 106 -8.28 -2.96 0.71
N VAL A 107 -8.09 -3.40 1.97
CA VAL A 107 -6.95 -4.26 2.33
C VAL A 107 -7.06 -5.62 1.66
N ARG A 108 -8.25 -6.23 1.58
CA ARG A 108 -8.43 -7.51 0.89
C ARG A 108 -8.03 -7.42 -0.59
N GLN A 109 -8.40 -6.35 -1.28
CA GLN A 109 -8.03 -6.10 -2.68
C GLN A 109 -6.55 -5.77 -2.85
N LEU A 110 -5.95 -5.06 -1.87
CA LEU A 110 -4.53 -4.74 -1.83
C LEU A 110 -3.69 -6.03 -1.89
N VAL A 111 -3.96 -6.98 -0.99
CA VAL A 111 -3.18 -8.23 -0.86
C VAL A 111 -3.87 -9.45 -1.48
N ASP A 112 -4.79 -9.24 -2.42
CA ASP A 112 -5.53 -10.31 -3.10
C ASP A 112 -4.60 -11.35 -3.74
N ALA A 113 -3.46 -10.92 -4.32
CA ALA A 113 -2.47 -11.82 -4.88
C ALA A 113 -1.85 -12.77 -3.85
N TRP A 114 -1.72 -12.34 -2.59
CA TRP A 114 -1.15 -13.16 -1.53
C TRP A 114 -2.17 -14.22 -1.08
N THR A 115 -3.44 -13.84 -0.99
CA THR A 115 -4.49 -14.71 -0.44
C THR A 115 -5.10 -15.66 -1.48
N THR A 116 -5.11 -15.28 -2.76
CA THR A 116 -5.69 -16.10 -3.85
C THR A 116 -4.65 -16.89 -4.62
N SER A 117 -3.42 -16.38 -4.69
CA SER A 117 -2.36 -16.92 -5.56
C SER A 117 -1.08 -17.27 -4.80
N SER A 118 -1.09 -17.18 -3.46
CA SER A 118 -0.04 -17.62 -2.55
C SER A 118 -0.67 -18.32 -1.33
N THR A 119 0.04 -18.40 -0.21
CA THR A 119 -0.39 -19.02 1.05
C THR A 119 -0.79 -17.97 2.09
N GLY A 120 -1.09 -16.75 1.63
CA GLY A 120 -1.24 -15.59 2.49
C GLY A 120 -2.59 -15.50 3.18
N ARG A 121 -2.61 -14.72 4.26
CA ARG A 121 -3.79 -14.35 5.05
C ARG A 121 -3.79 -12.85 5.27
N ALA A 122 -4.99 -12.27 5.30
CA ALA A 122 -5.20 -10.87 5.66
C ALA A 122 -6.30 -10.76 6.72
N GLU A 123 -6.07 -9.94 7.72
CA GLU A 123 -7.02 -9.56 8.77
C GLU A 123 -6.91 -8.05 8.98
N VAL A 124 -8.06 -7.40 9.16
CA VAL A 124 -8.18 -5.99 9.51
C VAL A 124 -9.17 -5.88 10.65
N VAL A 125 -8.87 -5.04 11.62
CA VAL A 125 -9.80 -4.69 12.69
C VAL A 125 -9.82 -3.17 12.85
N CYS A 126 -11.01 -2.59 12.91
CA CYS A 126 -11.26 -1.19 13.25
C CYS A 126 -11.91 -1.13 14.64
N VAL A 127 -11.52 -0.17 15.47
CA VAL A 127 -12.08 0.03 16.81
C VAL A 127 -12.27 1.51 17.13
N GLU A 128 -13.18 1.80 18.06
CA GLU A 128 -13.16 3.06 18.80
C GLU A 128 -12.06 2.99 19.87
N GLY A 129 -11.00 3.78 19.72
CA GLY A 129 -9.85 3.76 20.62
C GLY A 129 -8.51 3.98 19.93
N THR A 130 -7.46 3.40 20.52
CA THR A 130 -6.07 3.60 20.09
C THR A 130 -5.56 2.48 19.19
N HIS A 131 -4.41 2.70 18.54
CA HIS A 131 -3.71 1.66 17.77
C HIS A 131 -3.42 0.38 18.58
N LEU A 132 -3.18 0.50 19.89
CA LEU A 132 -2.96 -0.67 20.76
C LEU A 132 -4.25 -1.42 21.06
N ASP A 133 -5.38 -0.73 21.12
CA ASP A 133 -6.71 -1.34 21.26
C ASP A 133 -7.05 -2.14 20.01
N ALA A 134 -6.81 -1.58 18.82
CA ALA A 134 -6.99 -2.27 17.54
C ALA A 134 -6.09 -3.53 17.45
N LEU A 135 -4.83 -3.40 17.88
CA LEU A 135 -3.90 -4.53 17.91
C LEU A 135 -4.33 -5.63 18.91
N ALA A 136 -4.85 -5.24 20.08
CA ALA A 136 -5.40 -6.18 21.05
C ALA A 136 -6.64 -6.91 20.50
N ALA A 137 -7.48 -6.20 19.75
CA ALA A 137 -8.69 -6.73 19.12
C ALA A 137 -8.39 -7.74 17.99
N LEU A 138 -7.22 -7.66 17.33
CA LEU A 138 -6.69 -8.74 16.48
C LEU A 138 -6.33 -10.02 17.25
N GLY A 139 -6.40 -10.01 18.58
CA GLY A 139 -6.07 -11.14 19.46
C GLY A 139 -4.58 -11.21 19.83
N VAL A 140 -3.80 -10.18 19.51
CA VAL A 140 -2.38 -10.08 19.87
C VAL A 140 -2.25 -9.74 21.35
N ARG A 141 -1.36 -10.43 22.07
CA ARG A 141 -1.14 -10.25 23.53
C ARG A 141 0.20 -9.59 23.86
N SER A 142 1.18 -9.78 23.00
CA SER A 142 2.52 -9.25 23.12
C SER A 142 3.00 -8.92 21.73
N ALA A 143 3.54 -7.73 21.56
CA ALA A 143 4.05 -7.26 20.28
C ALA A 143 5.18 -6.29 20.51
N ARG A 144 5.84 -5.98 19.40
CA ARG A 144 6.74 -4.86 19.25
C ARG A 144 6.07 -3.82 18.38
N VAL A 145 6.09 -2.56 18.79
CA VAL A 145 5.52 -1.44 18.02
C VAL A 145 6.60 -0.38 17.80
N GLY A 146 6.58 0.26 16.64
CA GLY A 146 7.44 1.39 16.32
C GLY A 146 6.72 2.38 15.42
N ASP A 147 6.79 3.65 15.77
CA ASP A 147 6.28 4.75 14.95
C ASP A 147 6.98 4.76 13.59
N ILE A 148 6.22 5.04 12.53
CA ILE A 148 6.76 5.24 11.18
C ILE A 148 6.16 6.51 10.59
N SER A 149 6.86 7.12 9.62
CA SER A 149 6.28 8.22 8.88
C SER A 149 5.12 7.72 8.00
N ALA A 150 4.20 8.63 7.65
CA ALA A 150 3.17 8.33 6.65
C ALA A 150 3.81 7.85 5.34
N THR A 151 4.88 8.52 4.89
CA THR A 151 5.65 8.13 3.69
C THR A 151 6.13 6.68 3.75
N ASP A 152 6.69 6.23 4.87
CA ASP A 152 7.16 4.85 5.03
C ASP A 152 6.00 3.85 5.03
N ALA A 153 4.88 4.20 5.67
CA ALA A 153 3.67 3.37 5.69
C ALA A 153 3.11 3.19 4.27
N LEU A 154 3.00 4.29 3.52
CA LEU A 154 2.53 4.32 2.14
C LEU A 154 3.44 3.52 1.21
N ALA A 155 4.76 3.63 1.35
CA ALA A 155 5.72 2.83 0.58
C ALA A 155 5.51 1.32 0.80
N ARG A 156 5.24 0.90 2.05
CA ARG A 156 4.94 -0.49 2.41
C ARG A 156 3.62 -0.98 1.85
N ILE A 157 2.56 -0.17 1.96
CA ILE A 157 1.26 -0.48 1.38
C ILE A 157 1.39 -0.70 -0.12
N ALA A 158 2.01 0.26 -0.83
CA ALA A 158 2.20 0.17 -2.27
C ALA A 158 3.07 -1.03 -2.66
N TRP A 159 4.15 -1.30 -1.93
CA TRP A 159 4.98 -2.48 -2.17
C TRP A 159 4.19 -3.79 -2.00
N ALA A 160 3.37 -3.90 -0.95
CA ALA A 160 2.54 -5.08 -0.72
C ALA A 160 1.54 -5.31 -1.85
N GLY A 161 0.86 -4.25 -2.31
CA GLY A 161 -0.07 -4.33 -3.45
C GLY A 161 0.60 -4.61 -4.79
N ALA A 162 1.89 -4.25 -4.93
CA ALA A 162 2.67 -4.54 -6.11
C ALA A 162 3.17 -5.98 -6.15
N SER A 163 3.41 -6.60 -5.00
CA SER A 163 4.01 -7.93 -4.90
C SER A 163 2.99 -9.06 -5.14
N GLY A 164 3.50 -10.25 -5.43
CA GLY A 164 2.69 -11.46 -5.55
C GLY A 164 2.72 -12.33 -4.30
N GLY A 165 3.35 -11.86 -3.22
CA GLY A 165 3.77 -12.74 -2.13
C GLY A 165 4.96 -13.62 -2.51
N ALA A 166 5.20 -14.69 -1.74
CA ALA A 166 6.22 -15.71 -1.88
C ALA A 166 6.04 -16.59 -3.14
N HIS A 167 4.81 -16.84 -3.58
CA HIS A 167 4.54 -17.75 -4.70
C HIS A 167 3.77 -17.12 -5.86
N GLY A 168 3.01 -16.06 -5.61
CA GLY A 168 2.23 -15.40 -6.64
C GLY A 168 3.09 -14.54 -7.57
N ARG A 169 2.50 -14.18 -8.72
CA ARG A 169 3.16 -13.30 -9.69
C ARG A 169 3.08 -11.85 -9.23
N ARG A 170 4.21 -11.14 -9.28
CA ARG A 170 4.25 -9.69 -9.07
C ARG A 170 3.26 -8.98 -10.02
N ARG A 171 2.49 -8.04 -9.47
CA ARG A 171 1.50 -7.21 -10.17
C ARG A 171 2.13 -5.93 -10.73
N GLY A 172 3.13 -5.42 -10.03
CA GLY A 172 3.91 -4.23 -10.37
C GLY A 172 3.46 -2.96 -9.65
N MET A 173 4.37 -1.99 -9.55
CA MET A 173 4.21 -0.81 -8.69
C MET A 173 3.03 0.08 -9.08
N ALA A 174 2.61 0.12 -10.35
CA ALA A 174 1.40 0.81 -10.76
C ALA A 174 0.14 0.24 -10.08
N SER A 175 0.06 -1.09 -9.92
CA SER A 175 -1.04 -1.76 -9.19
C SER A 175 -0.97 -1.47 -7.69
N GLY A 176 0.25 -1.49 -7.14
CA GLY A 176 0.51 -1.18 -5.74
C GLY A 176 0.11 0.24 -5.37
N ARG A 177 0.57 1.22 -6.17
CA ARG A 177 0.21 2.63 -6.06
C ARG A 177 -1.31 2.83 -6.08
N PHE A 178 -2.01 2.23 -7.04
CA PHE A 178 -3.48 2.38 -7.09
C PHE A 178 -4.16 1.78 -5.85
N SER A 179 -3.72 0.61 -5.40
CA SER A 179 -4.27 -0.02 -4.20
C SER A 179 -4.00 0.81 -2.93
N MET A 180 -2.86 1.50 -2.87
CA MET A 180 -2.53 2.45 -1.80
C MET A 180 -3.47 3.66 -1.81
N TRP A 181 -3.70 4.28 -2.96
CA TRP A 181 -4.70 5.34 -3.09
C TRP A 181 -6.09 4.86 -2.66
N TRP A 182 -6.47 3.66 -3.06
CA TRP A 182 -7.76 3.08 -2.73
C TRP A 182 -7.93 2.87 -1.22
N LEU A 183 -6.89 2.37 -0.55
CA LEU A 183 -6.87 2.22 0.91
C LEU A 183 -6.92 3.58 1.63
N LEU A 184 -6.21 4.60 1.15
CA LEU A 184 -6.32 5.95 1.71
C LEU A 184 -7.73 6.51 1.57
N GLY A 185 -8.37 6.27 0.42
CA GLY A 185 -9.76 6.65 0.23
C GLY A 185 -10.72 5.95 1.20
N ALA A 186 -10.43 4.70 1.59
CA ALA A 186 -11.23 3.99 2.59
C ALA A 186 -11.00 4.55 4.00
N LEU A 187 -9.74 4.73 4.39
CA LEU A 187 -9.37 5.23 5.73
C LEU A 187 -9.88 6.65 6.00
N GLY A 188 -10.00 7.48 4.96
CA GLY A 188 -10.46 8.86 5.07
C GLY A 188 -11.86 9.13 4.51
N ASP A 189 -12.62 8.09 4.16
CA ASP A 189 -13.94 8.22 3.51
C ASP A 189 -13.93 9.15 2.27
N LEU A 190 -12.87 9.07 1.46
CA LEU A 190 -12.63 9.93 0.29
C LEU A 190 -13.07 9.29 -1.04
N HIS A 191 -13.91 8.25 -1.00
CA HIS A 191 -14.37 7.56 -2.21
C HIS A 191 -15.49 8.27 -2.96
N ASP A 192 -16.23 9.16 -2.29
CA ASP A 192 -17.35 9.91 -2.90
C ASP A 192 -16.90 10.83 -4.03
N ASP A 193 -15.74 11.48 -3.89
CA ASP A 193 -15.14 12.38 -4.87
C ASP A 193 -13.81 11.80 -5.40
N TRP A 194 -13.91 10.73 -6.19
CA TRP A 194 -12.74 10.01 -6.70
C TRP A 194 -12.20 10.57 -8.03
N PRO A 195 -10.86 10.75 -8.19
CA PRO A 195 -9.84 10.61 -7.15
C PRO A 195 -9.80 11.83 -6.21
N PRO A 196 -9.44 11.63 -4.92
CA PRO A 196 -9.37 12.73 -3.96
C PRO A 196 -8.35 13.79 -4.36
N THR A 197 -8.54 15.02 -3.88
CA THR A 197 -7.59 16.11 -4.15
C THR A 197 -6.34 15.98 -3.28
N ASP A 198 -5.26 16.67 -3.68
CA ASP A 198 -4.04 16.70 -2.85
C ASP A 198 -4.28 17.32 -1.46
N ALA A 199 -5.25 18.24 -1.36
CA ALA A 199 -5.57 18.88 -0.09
C ALA A 199 -6.25 17.89 0.85
N ASP A 200 -7.24 17.14 0.36
CA ASP A 200 -7.97 16.15 1.16
C ASP A 200 -7.04 15.04 1.66
N VAL A 201 -6.15 14.54 0.79
CA VAL A 201 -5.16 13.52 1.20
C VAL A 201 -4.13 14.11 2.17
N ALA A 202 -3.68 15.34 1.98
CA ALA A 202 -2.73 15.98 2.90
C ALA A 202 -3.32 16.22 4.30
N GLU A 203 -4.61 16.57 4.37
CA GLU A 203 -5.35 16.70 5.62
C GLU A 203 -5.46 15.35 6.32
N LEU A 204 -5.94 14.31 5.61
CA LEU A 204 -5.99 12.94 6.13
C LEU A 204 -4.64 12.48 6.68
N LEU A 205 -3.56 12.62 5.90
CA LEU A 205 -2.23 12.16 6.32
C LEU A 205 -1.68 12.95 7.53
N ALA A 206 -2.15 14.17 7.77
CA ALA A 206 -1.76 14.96 8.93
C ALA A 206 -2.50 14.53 10.20
N GLU A 207 -3.70 13.95 10.07
CA GLU A 207 -4.50 13.44 11.18
C GLU A 207 -4.12 12.00 11.57
N LEU A 208 -3.67 11.21 10.61
CA LEU A 208 -3.32 9.81 10.83
C LEU A 208 -1.92 9.66 11.45
N ARG A 209 -1.84 8.85 12.51
CA ARG A 209 -0.59 8.31 13.05
C ARG A 209 -0.37 6.89 12.57
N TRP A 210 0.88 6.58 12.23
CA TRP A 210 1.26 5.33 11.60
C TRP A 210 2.27 4.58 12.43
N TYR A 211 2.04 3.28 12.57
CA TYR A 211 2.91 2.39 13.31
C TYR A 211 3.15 1.13 12.51
N ARG A 212 4.34 0.55 12.66
CA ARG A 212 4.59 -0.83 12.31
C ARG A 212 4.56 -1.67 13.59
N TRP A 213 4.14 -2.92 13.47
CA TRP A 213 4.22 -3.88 14.55
C TRP A 213 4.74 -5.24 14.08
N ASP A 214 5.15 -6.08 15.03
CA ASP A 214 5.32 -7.52 14.86
C ASP A 214 5.07 -8.24 16.20
N ALA A 215 4.73 -9.53 16.17
CA ALA A 215 4.50 -10.35 17.38
C ALA A 215 5.72 -11.24 17.72
N HIS A 216 6.93 -10.73 17.49
CA HIS A 216 8.19 -11.49 17.64
C HIS A 216 8.25 -12.75 16.78
N GLU A 217 7.54 -12.79 15.66
CA GLU A 217 7.55 -13.96 14.80
C GLU A 217 8.94 -14.11 14.15
N PRO A 218 9.38 -15.34 13.88
CA PRO A 218 10.66 -15.57 13.23
C PRO A 218 10.73 -14.85 11.87
N PRO A 219 11.93 -14.49 11.39
CA PRO A 219 12.11 -14.00 10.03
C PRO A 219 11.57 -15.03 9.03
N GLY A 220 10.80 -14.58 8.05
CA GLY A 220 10.28 -15.42 6.99
C GLY A 220 8.97 -14.91 6.41
N GLY A 221 8.80 -15.14 5.10
CA GLY A 221 7.64 -14.65 4.38
C GLY A 221 7.54 -13.13 4.32
N TRP A 222 6.47 -12.64 3.71
CA TRP A 222 6.16 -11.22 3.60
C TRP A 222 5.10 -10.82 4.59
N ARG A 223 5.21 -9.63 5.20
CA ARG A 223 4.21 -9.13 6.14
C ARG A 223 3.96 -7.64 5.96
N LEU A 224 2.68 -7.28 5.85
CA LEU A 224 2.18 -5.92 6.03
C LEU A 224 1.47 -5.87 7.38
N GLN A 225 2.22 -5.47 8.41
CA GLN A 225 1.76 -5.34 9.78
C GLN A 225 1.81 -3.86 10.17
N LEU A 226 0.68 -3.19 10.01
CA LEU A 226 0.54 -1.75 10.25
C LEU A 226 -0.56 -1.48 11.28
N LEU A 227 -0.37 -0.42 12.06
CA LEU A 227 -1.44 0.20 12.82
C LEU A 227 -1.60 1.63 12.33
N VAL A 228 -2.86 2.09 12.32
CA VAL A 228 -3.24 3.43 11.92
C VAL A 228 -4.15 3.98 13.01
N GLU A 229 -3.90 5.20 13.48
CA GLU A 229 -4.74 5.86 14.48
C GLU A 229 -5.16 7.23 13.96
N ASN A 230 -6.46 7.51 13.97
CA ASN A 230 -7.02 8.83 13.78
C ASN A 230 -7.42 9.38 15.16
N GLU A 231 -6.56 10.22 15.75
CA GLU A 231 -6.83 10.81 17.07
C GLU A 231 -8.01 11.80 17.05
N THR A 232 -8.29 12.42 15.90
CA THR A 232 -9.38 13.40 15.74
C THR A 232 -10.74 12.71 15.80
N GLU A 233 -10.87 11.57 15.10
CA GLU A 233 -12.10 10.77 15.04
C GLU A 233 -12.18 9.71 16.16
N GLY A 234 -11.08 9.48 16.89
CA GLY A 234 -11.03 8.53 18.00
C GLY A 234 -11.12 7.06 17.55
N VAL A 235 -10.67 6.76 16.34
CA VAL A 235 -10.71 5.41 15.74
C VAL A 235 -9.31 4.94 15.37
N ALA A 236 -9.13 3.62 15.38
CA ALA A 236 -7.87 3.02 14.99
C ALA A 236 -8.05 1.69 14.26
N TRP A 237 -7.12 1.41 13.36
CA TRP A 237 -7.07 0.20 12.56
C TRP A 237 -5.81 -0.60 12.86
N ALA A 238 -5.95 -1.92 12.89
CA ALA A 238 -4.84 -2.84 12.86
C ALA A 238 -4.94 -3.73 11.62
N ILE A 239 -3.90 -3.67 10.78
CA ILE A 239 -3.79 -4.44 9.55
C ILE A 239 -2.74 -5.53 9.77
N ASN A 240 -3.13 -6.78 9.50
CA ASN A 240 -2.25 -7.94 9.50
C ASN A 240 -2.40 -8.71 8.19
N ALA A 241 -1.54 -8.45 7.22
CA ALA A 241 -1.40 -9.32 6.07
C ALA A 241 -0.06 -10.04 6.12
N THR A 242 -0.08 -11.35 5.94
CA THR A 242 1.12 -12.18 5.93
C THR A 242 1.07 -13.14 4.76
N ASP A 243 2.23 -13.46 4.21
CA ASP A 243 2.39 -14.53 3.25
C ASP A 243 3.55 -15.41 3.66
N ILE A 244 3.27 -16.70 3.86
CA ILE A 244 4.20 -17.65 4.48
C ILE A 244 4.99 -18.35 3.38
N ALA A 245 6.30 -18.18 3.37
CA ALA A 245 7.21 -18.85 2.43
C ALA A 245 7.36 -20.36 2.69
#